data_AF-A0A837G2U7-F1
#
_entry.id   AF-A0A837G2U7-F1
#
_cell.length_a   1.000
_cell.length_b   1.000
_cell.length_c   1.000
_cell.angle_alpha   90.00
_cell.angle_beta   90.00
_cell.angle_gamma   90.00
#
_symmetry.space_group_name_H-M   'P 1'
#
loop_
_entity.id
_entity.type
_entity.pdbx_description
1 polymer ?
#
loop_
_entity_poly.entity_id
_entity_poly.type
_entity_poly.pdbx_seq_one_letter_code
_entity_poly.pdbx_strand_id
1 'polypeptide(L)'
;MPRTVNPQDFNDKRKEVPDNEYARTIPCNHVSLSAPFHWLSLGLHDFVRMPLISAFYGLCFMAAAIGIVLLVQWQGTHLVVMPSLVVYMLIGPFLALGLYDASWEREKGHHASLLHSMKAIGRNSSSQWAFAVMLAVCMIFWMRIAALLHALYPSVQGAPITDFLPFLVIGSLVGMVLAAIVFSISAFSIPLMMERRVDMMTAVFTSFNAVKSNIPAMIVWAAVICGGILIGFATYGIGMLFTMPILGYGTWHAYHETIKKKHH
;
A
#
# COMPACT_ATOMS: atom_id res chain seq x y z
N MET A 1 38.92 -0.91 -47.88
CA MET A 1 37.58 -1.05 -48.51
C MET A 1 36.53 -0.77 -47.44
N PRO A 2 35.60 0.19 -47.63
CA PRO A 2 34.55 0.47 -46.67
C PRO A 2 33.55 -0.71 -46.66
N ARG A 3 33.13 -1.17 -45.47
CA ARG A 3 32.02 -2.11 -45.34
C ARG A 3 30.76 -1.43 -45.88
N THR A 4 30.38 -1.75 -47.11
CA THR A 4 29.07 -1.37 -47.65
C THR A 4 28.01 -2.16 -46.90
N VAL A 5 27.10 -1.45 -46.25
CA VAL A 5 25.96 -2.01 -45.52
C VAL A 5 25.17 -2.91 -46.47
N ASN A 6 24.98 -4.18 -46.10
CA ASN A 6 24.23 -5.13 -46.90
C ASN A 6 22.73 -4.84 -46.71
N PRO A 7 21.94 -4.59 -47.76
CA PRO A 7 20.48 -4.35 -47.65
C PRO A 7 19.73 -5.49 -46.96
N GLN A 8 20.33 -6.69 -46.91
CA GLN A 8 19.77 -7.86 -46.22
C GLN A 8 19.86 -7.76 -44.69
N ASP A 9 20.72 -6.92 -44.12
CA ASP A 9 20.76 -6.67 -42.66
C ASP A 9 19.49 -5.95 -42.18
N PHE A 10 18.77 -5.26 -43.08
CA PHE A 10 17.47 -4.66 -42.79
C PHE A 10 16.29 -5.62 -43.00
N ASN A 11 16.56 -6.83 -43.51
CA ASN A 11 15.55 -7.84 -43.78
C ASN A 11 15.46 -8.90 -42.67
N ASP A 12 16.07 -8.61 -41.51
CA ASP A 12 15.82 -9.39 -40.32
C ASP A 12 14.35 -9.20 -39.96
N LYS A 13 13.58 -10.29 -40.08
CA LYS A 13 12.20 -10.38 -39.63
C LYS A 13 12.14 -9.64 -38.32
N ARG A 14 11.40 -8.52 -38.30
CA ARG A 14 11.07 -7.81 -37.07
C ARG A 14 10.63 -8.92 -36.12
N LYS A 15 11.47 -9.31 -35.17
CA LYS A 15 11.04 -10.19 -34.10
C LYS A 15 9.92 -9.38 -33.50
N GLU A 16 8.68 -9.80 -33.75
CA GLU A 16 7.53 -9.31 -33.02
C GLU A 16 7.87 -9.62 -31.57
N VAL A 17 8.49 -8.65 -30.90
CA VAL A 17 8.52 -8.61 -29.46
C VAL A 17 7.04 -8.62 -29.12
N PRO A 18 6.50 -9.68 -28.49
CA PRO A 18 5.09 -9.68 -28.13
C PRO A 18 4.86 -8.45 -27.26
N ASP A 19 4.10 -7.50 -27.79
CA ASP A 19 4.01 -6.11 -27.34
C ASP A 19 3.25 -5.97 -25.99
N ASN A 20 3.25 -7.02 -25.16
CA ASN A 20 2.34 -7.21 -24.03
C ASN A 20 2.92 -8.02 -22.85
N GLU A 21 4.23 -8.26 -22.79
CA GLU A 21 4.81 -8.95 -21.62
C GLU A 21 4.93 -8.01 -20.40
N TYR A 22 5.14 -6.71 -20.64
CA TYR A 22 5.19 -5.66 -19.61
C TYR A 22 3.88 -4.86 -19.62
N ALA A 23 3.32 -4.55 -18.43
CA ALA A 23 2.07 -3.80 -18.23
C ALA A 23 0.74 -4.49 -18.61
N ARG A 24 0.67 -5.83 -18.60
CA ARG A 24 -0.58 -6.54 -18.86
C ARG A 24 -1.57 -6.32 -17.71
N THR A 25 -2.68 -5.63 -17.97
CA THR A 25 -3.74 -5.47 -16.97
C THR A 25 -4.49 -6.78 -16.78
N ILE A 26 -4.49 -7.31 -15.56
CA ILE A 26 -5.23 -8.53 -15.22
C ILE A 26 -6.71 -8.16 -15.00
N PRO A 27 -7.67 -8.95 -15.53
CA PRO A 27 -9.09 -8.72 -15.32
C PRO A 27 -9.49 -8.73 -13.83
N CYS A 28 -10.46 -7.91 -13.47
CA CYS A 28 -11.06 -7.88 -12.12
C CYS A 28 -12.52 -8.38 -12.13
N ASN A 29 -13.00 -8.79 -10.97
CA ASN A 29 -14.40 -9.05 -10.67
C ASN A 29 -15.10 -7.76 -10.25
N HIS A 30 -16.43 -7.75 -10.35
CA HIS A 30 -17.26 -6.73 -9.72
C HIS A 30 -17.62 -7.19 -8.31
N VAL A 31 -17.34 -6.36 -7.32
CA VAL A 31 -17.61 -6.65 -5.91
C VAL A 31 -18.73 -5.76 -5.38
N SER A 32 -19.47 -6.28 -4.40
CA SER A 32 -20.56 -5.55 -3.76
C SER A 32 -20.04 -4.43 -2.85
N LEU A 33 -20.89 -3.43 -2.57
CA LEU A 33 -20.57 -2.35 -1.62
C LEU A 33 -20.24 -2.87 -0.21
N SER A 34 -20.83 -4.00 0.18
CA SER A 34 -20.63 -4.64 1.49
C SER A 34 -19.41 -5.56 1.56
N ALA A 35 -18.74 -5.84 0.45
CA ALA A 35 -17.57 -6.72 0.40
C ALA A 35 -16.45 -6.33 1.40
N PRO A 36 -16.14 -5.03 1.62
CA PRO A 36 -15.16 -4.59 2.63
C PRO A 36 -15.39 -5.13 4.04
N PHE A 37 -16.64 -5.25 4.47
CA PHE A 37 -16.97 -5.81 5.79
C PHE A 37 -16.75 -7.32 5.83
N HIS A 38 -17.01 -8.00 4.71
CA HIS A 38 -16.70 -9.42 4.58
C HIS A 38 -15.20 -9.68 4.64
N TRP A 39 -14.39 -8.89 3.91
CA TRP A 39 -12.92 -8.97 3.96
C TRP A 39 -12.39 -8.71 5.36
N LEU A 40 -12.95 -7.74 6.07
CA LEU A 40 -12.59 -7.45 7.46
C LEU A 40 -12.90 -8.64 8.38
N SER A 41 -14.06 -9.28 8.20
CA SER A 41 -14.44 -10.48 8.97
C SER A 41 -13.48 -11.65 8.69
N LEU A 42 -13.07 -11.86 7.45
CA LEU A 42 -12.09 -12.88 7.09
C LEU A 42 -10.71 -12.54 7.66
N GLY A 43 -10.31 -11.27 7.60
CA GLY A 43 -9.06 -10.79 8.19
C GLY A 43 -9.02 -10.95 9.72
N LEU A 44 -10.16 -10.75 10.39
CA LEU A 44 -10.28 -11.02 11.83
C LEU A 44 -10.19 -12.53 12.13
N HIS A 45 -10.79 -13.38 11.28
CA HIS A 45 -10.64 -14.82 11.43
C HIS A 45 -9.18 -15.26 11.25
N ASP A 46 -8.45 -14.65 10.32
CA ASP A 46 -7.02 -14.85 10.13
C ASP A 46 -6.18 -14.40 11.33
N PHE A 47 -6.50 -13.25 11.89
CA PHE A 47 -5.88 -12.74 13.11
C PHE A 47 -6.00 -13.72 14.29
N VAL A 48 -7.19 -14.25 14.53
CA VAL A 48 -7.44 -15.18 15.64
C VAL A 48 -6.77 -16.54 15.42
N ARG A 49 -6.68 -16.99 14.17
CA ARG A 49 -6.15 -18.32 13.82
C ARG A 49 -4.62 -18.35 13.68
N MET A 50 -3.98 -17.20 13.46
CA MET A 50 -2.53 -17.09 13.31
C MET A 50 -1.90 -16.14 14.36
N PRO A 51 -2.16 -16.34 15.66
CA PRO A 51 -1.88 -15.35 16.70
C PRO A 51 -0.39 -14.97 16.81
N LEU A 52 0.52 -15.92 16.58
CA LEU A 52 1.97 -15.65 16.66
C LEU A 52 2.43 -14.70 15.53
N ILE A 53 1.95 -14.93 14.31
CA ILE A 53 2.28 -14.09 13.14
C ILE A 53 1.64 -12.73 13.31
N SER A 54 0.37 -12.70 13.68
CA SER A 54 -0.37 -11.45 13.90
C SER A 54 0.25 -10.60 15.01
N ALA A 55 0.64 -11.21 16.13
CA ALA A 55 1.32 -10.52 17.22
C ALA A 55 2.68 -9.97 16.78
N PHE A 56 3.50 -10.74 16.06
CA PHE A 56 4.80 -10.27 15.59
C PHE A 56 4.70 -9.03 14.69
N TYR A 57 3.92 -9.11 13.61
CA TYR A 57 3.76 -7.97 12.69
C TYR A 57 3.02 -6.80 13.33
N GLY A 58 2.01 -7.08 14.16
CA GLY A 58 1.31 -6.07 14.93
C GLY A 58 2.24 -5.33 15.90
N LEU A 59 3.16 -6.04 16.58
CA LEU A 59 4.18 -5.43 17.43
C LEU A 59 5.14 -4.55 16.61
N CYS A 60 5.54 -4.96 15.40
CA CYS A 60 6.36 -4.11 14.53
C CYS A 60 5.65 -2.80 14.16
N PHE A 61 4.38 -2.87 13.76
CA PHE A 61 3.57 -1.69 13.45
C PHE A 61 3.33 -0.80 14.68
N MET A 62 3.06 -1.41 15.83
CA MET A 62 2.89 -0.72 17.10
C MET A 62 4.18 -0.02 17.53
N ALA A 63 5.32 -0.71 17.50
CA ALA A 63 6.62 -0.15 17.85
C ALA A 63 6.99 1.03 16.94
N ALA A 64 6.73 0.91 15.63
CA ALA A 64 6.93 2.01 14.70
C ALA A 64 6.03 3.22 15.04
N ALA A 65 4.74 2.99 15.30
CA ALA A 65 3.80 4.06 15.64
C ALA A 65 4.13 4.74 16.98
N ILE A 66 4.44 3.96 18.03
CA ILE A 66 4.89 4.47 19.32
C ILE A 66 6.20 5.26 19.16
N GLY A 67 7.14 4.75 18.36
CA GLY A 67 8.39 5.46 18.07
C GLY A 67 8.15 6.86 17.50
N ILE A 68 7.19 7.01 16.58
CA ILE A 68 6.79 8.31 16.03
C ILE A 68 6.24 9.22 17.12
N VAL A 69 5.31 8.71 17.93
CA VAL A 69 4.72 9.47 19.04
C VAL A 69 5.81 9.96 19.99
N LEU A 70 6.71 9.08 20.41
CA LEU A 70 7.81 9.42 21.32
C LEU A 70 8.78 10.44 20.71
N LEU A 71 9.12 10.31 19.42
CA LEU A 71 9.97 11.29 18.73
C LEU A 71 9.35 12.68 18.71
N VAL A 72 8.04 12.77 18.42
CA VAL A 72 7.31 14.04 18.39
C VAL A 72 7.29 14.67 19.79
N GLN A 73 7.05 13.87 20.84
CA GLN A 73 7.09 14.35 22.22
C GLN A 73 8.49 14.83 22.63
N TRP A 74 9.54 14.12 22.22
CA TRP A 74 10.91 14.44 22.60
C TRP A 74 11.44 15.71 21.94
N GLN A 75 11.14 15.94 20.66
CA GLN A 75 11.58 17.15 19.97
C GLN A 75 10.74 18.38 20.29
N GLY A 76 9.53 18.22 20.85
CA GLY A 76 8.64 19.34 21.17
C GLY A 76 8.18 20.13 19.94
N THR A 77 8.39 19.62 18.72
CA THR A 77 7.95 20.26 17.47
C THR A 77 7.14 19.28 16.63
N HIS A 78 6.11 19.80 15.96
CA HIS A 78 5.27 19.01 15.05
C HIS A 78 5.92 18.79 13.66
N LEU A 79 7.07 19.43 13.40
CA LEU A 79 7.78 19.36 12.12
C LEU A 79 8.26 17.94 11.79
N VAL A 80 8.50 17.11 12.80
CA VAL A 80 9.00 15.74 12.62
C VAL A 80 7.90 14.72 12.32
N VAL A 81 6.63 15.09 12.56
CA VAL A 81 5.47 14.25 12.21
C VAL A 81 5.51 13.86 10.74
N MET A 82 5.76 14.82 9.84
CA MET A 82 5.72 14.58 8.39
C MET A 82 6.80 13.58 7.92
N PRO A 83 8.10 13.77 8.21
CA PRO A 83 9.13 12.77 7.91
C PRO A 83 8.86 11.41 8.56
N SER A 84 8.39 11.38 9.80
CA SER A 84 8.08 10.14 10.51
C SER A 84 6.96 9.33 9.83
N LEU A 85 5.91 10.00 9.35
CA LEU A 85 4.83 9.35 8.59
C LEU A 85 5.33 8.77 7.27
N VAL A 86 6.27 9.45 6.58
CA VAL A 86 6.89 8.91 5.36
C VAL A 86 7.62 7.59 5.65
N VAL A 87 8.42 7.55 6.71
CA VAL A 87 9.13 6.32 7.11
C VAL A 87 8.13 5.20 7.43
N TYR A 88 7.07 5.52 8.17
CA TYR A 88 6.01 4.57 8.48
C TYR A 88 5.35 3.98 7.22
N MET A 89 5.00 4.84 6.27
CA MET A 89 4.38 4.44 5.00
C MET A 89 5.31 3.63 4.11
N LEU A 90 6.63 3.84 4.17
CA LEU A 90 7.61 3.07 3.41
C LEU A 90 7.86 1.68 4.00
N ILE A 91 7.81 1.54 5.33
CA ILE A 91 8.00 0.26 6.02
C ILE A 91 6.75 -0.62 5.91
N GLY A 92 5.56 0.00 5.99
CA GLY A 92 4.29 -0.71 6.02
C GLY A 92 4.09 -1.78 4.94
N PRO A 93 4.35 -1.51 3.66
CA PRO A 93 4.15 -2.49 2.59
C PRO A 93 5.02 -3.75 2.74
N PHE A 94 6.23 -3.63 3.30
CA PHE A 94 7.10 -4.79 3.58
C PHE A 94 6.63 -5.61 4.78
N LEU A 95 6.10 -4.95 5.81
CA LEU A 95 5.47 -5.66 6.93
C LEU A 95 4.17 -6.35 6.50
N ALA A 96 3.36 -5.66 5.69
CA ALA A 96 2.11 -6.19 5.16
C ALA A 96 2.33 -7.40 4.24
N LEU A 97 3.42 -7.42 3.48
CA LEU A 97 3.83 -8.56 2.65
C LEU A 97 3.93 -9.86 3.45
N GLY A 98 4.45 -9.81 4.68
CA GLY A 98 4.49 -10.99 5.54
C GLY A 98 3.10 -11.48 5.97
N LEU A 99 2.19 -10.55 6.27
CA LEU A 99 0.80 -10.88 6.56
C LEU A 99 0.09 -11.50 5.34
N TYR A 100 0.36 -10.97 4.14
CA TYR A 100 -0.18 -11.52 2.89
C TYR A 100 0.32 -12.95 2.64
N ASP A 101 1.61 -13.22 2.83
CA ASP A 101 2.19 -14.56 2.67
C ASP A 101 1.55 -15.56 3.65
N ALA A 102 1.28 -15.14 4.88
CA ALA A 102 0.63 -15.98 5.88
C ALA A 102 -0.81 -16.36 5.49
N SER A 103 -1.62 -15.41 5.03
CA SER A 103 -2.98 -15.72 4.52
C SER A 103 -2.93 -16.58 3.27
N TRP A 104 -1.97 -16.34 2.37
CA TRP A 104 -1.77 -17.15 1.16
C TRP A 104 -1.42 -18.62 1.48
N GLU A 105 -0.47 -18.86 2.37
CA GLU A 105 -0.11 -20.22 2.81
C GLU A 105 -1.28 -20.93 3.47
N ARG A 106 -2.04 -20.21 4.29
CA ARG A 106 -3.23 -20.76 4.94
C ARG A 106 -4.33 -21.13 3.96
N GLU A 107 -4.60 -20.30 2.95
CA GLU A 107 -5.57 -20.61 1.89
C GLU A 107 -5.19 -21.85 1.08
N LYS A 108 -3.88 -22.12 0.94
CA LYS A 108 -3.36 -23.33 0.31
C LYS A 108 -3.43 -24.57 1.21
N GLY A 109 -3.91 -24.44 2.45
CA GLY A 109 -3.98 -25.52 3.41
C GLY A 109 -2.63 -25.83 4.08
N HIS A 110 -1.61 -24.99 3.89
CA HIS A 110 -0.33 -25.14 4.58
C HIS A 110 -0.37 -24.49 5.98
N HIS A 111 0.50 -24.94 6.86
CA HIS A 111 0.71 -24.30 8.16
C HIS A 111 1.55 -23.03 7.97
N ALA A 112 0.93 -21.86 8.12
CA ALA A 112 1.63 -20.59 8.06
C ALA A 112 2.72 -20.53 9.16
N SER A 113 3.97 -20.31 8.74
CA SER A 113 5.13 -20.19 9.63
C SER A 113 5.70 -18.78 9.59
N LEU A 114 6.02 -18.22 10.75
CA LEU A 114 6.60 -16.88 10.86
C LEU A 114 7.92 -16.75 10.08
N LEU A 115 8.78 -17.78 10.15
CA LEU A 115 10.06 -17.78 9.43
C LEU A 115 9.86 -17.79 7.91
N HIS A 116 8.82 -18.47 7.42
CA HIS A 116 8.48 -18.48 6.00
C HIS A 116 8.05 -17.08 5.54
N SER A 117 7.14 -16.47 6.30
CA SER A 117 6.61 -15.12 6.07
C SER A 117 7.72 -14.04 6.09
N MET A 118 8.64 -14.11 7.06
CA MET A 118 9.82 -13.22 7.08
C MET A 118 10.73 -13.42 5.86
N LYS A 119 10.96 -14.67 5.44
CA LYS A 119 11.78 -14.99 4.27
C LYS A 119 11.11 -14.55 2.96
N ALA A 120 9.77 -14.52 2.92
CA ALA A 120 9.00 -14.05 1.76
C ALA A 120 9.28 -12.58 1.43
N ILE A 121 9.63 -11.77 2.43
CA ILE A 121 10.00 -10.36 2.24
C ILE A 121 11.21 -10.20 1.30
N GLY A 122 12.10 -11.19 1.22
CA GLY A 122 13.28 -11.16 0.35
C GLY A 122 13.14 -11.90 -0.99
N ARG A 123 12.03 -12.60 -1.26
CA ARG A 123 11.94 -13.55 -2.40
C ARG A 123 11.66 -12.93 -3.77
N ASN A 124 11.13 -11.70 -3.86
CA ASN A 124 10.87 -11.01 -5.13
C ASN A 124 11.38 -9.56 -5.11
N SER A 125 12.67 -9.44 -4.78
CA SER A 125 13.31 -8.18 -4.40
C SER A 125 13.16 -7.07 -5.46
N SER A 126 13.43 -7.31 -6.74
CA SER A 126 13.52 -6.22 -7.74
C SER A 126 12.19 -5.47 -7.93
N SER A 127 11.09 -6.16 -8.19
CA SER A 127 9.78 -5.53 -8.36
C SER A 127 9.30 -4.86 -7.07
N GLN A 128 9.54 -5.49 -5.91
CA GLN A 128 9.17 -4.95 -4.59
C GLN A 128 9.96 -3.68 -4.26
N TRP A 129 11.26 -3.65 -4.54
CA TRP A 129 12.09 -2.45 -4.39
C TRP A 129 11.70 -1.36 -5.39
N ALA A 130 11.38 -1.70 -6.63
CA ALA A 130 10.88 -0.73 -7.60
C ALA A 130 9.58 -0.08 -7.09
N PHE A 131 8.68 -0.87 -6.51
CA PHE A 131 7.46 -0.36 -5.90
C PHE A 131 7.74 0.53 -4.68
N ALA A 132 8.70 0.16 -3.84
CA ALA A 132 9.13 0.99 -2.71
C ALA A 132 9.76 2.32 -3.17
N VAL A 133 10.54 2.31 -4.25
CA VAL A 133 11.09 3.53 -4.86
C VAL A 133 9.98 4.41 -5.42
N MET A 134 8.99 3.81 -6.11
CA MET A 134 7.82 4.54 -6.59
C MET A 134 7.06 5.20 -5.42
N LEU A 135 6.81 4.47 -4.33
CA LEU A 135 6.19 5.03 -3.12
C LEU A 135 7.05 6.15 -2.52
N ALA A 136 8.37 6.00 -2.48
CA ALA A 136 9.27 7.04 -1.98
C ALA A 136 9.19 8.31 -2.83
N VAL A 137 9.12 8.21 -4.15
CA VAL A 137 8.89 9.35 -5.05
C VAL A 137 7.56 10.03 -4.76
N CYS A 138 6.48 9.25 -4.56
CA CYS A 138 5.18 9.81 -4.15
C CYS A 138 5.27 10.55 -2.81
N MET A 139 6.02 10.03 -1.85
CA MET A 139 6.22 10.66 -0.53
C MET A 139 7.09 11.92 -0.60
N ILE A 140 8.10 11.96 -1.48
CA ILE A 140 8.87 13.19 -1.74
C ILE A 140 7.95 14.27 -2.31
N PHE A 141 7.08 13.90 -3.26
CA PHE A 141 6.10 14.83 -3.83
C PHE A 141 5.11 15.32 -2.76
N TRP A 142 4.63 14.43 -1.89
CA TRP A 142 3.81 14.80 -0.73
C TRP A 142 4.51 15.81 0.17
N MET A 143 5.78 15.55 0.54
CA MET A 143 6.56 16.45 1.38
C MET A 143 6.70 17.85 0.76
N ARG A 144 6.85 17.93 -0.57
CA ARG A 144 6.90 19.22 -1.29
C ARG A 144 5.57 19.94 -1.25
N ILE A 145 4.47 19.23 -1.49
CA ILE A 145 3.12 19.79 -1.37
C ILE A 145 2.87 20.27 0.07
N ALA A 146 3.19 19.45 1.07
CA ALA A 146 3.00 19.78 2.47
C ALA A 146 3.79 21.04 2.88
N ALA A 147 5.03 21.19 2.39
CA ALA A 147 5.82 22.39 2.60
C ALA A 147 5.20 23.65 1.97
N LEU A 148 4.61 23.53 0.77
CA LEU A 148 3.88 24.63 0.13
C LEU A 148 2.59 24.97 0.89
N LEU A 149 1.85 23.96 1.34
CA LEU A 149 0.64 24.14 2.15
C LEU A 149 0.94 24.79 3.50
N HIS A 150 2.12 24.56 4.06
CA HIS A 150 2.54 25.22 5.30
C HIS A 150 2.58 26.75 5.19
N ALA A 151 2.63 27.32 3.97
CA ALA A 151 2.48 28.76 3.78
C ALA A 151 1.08 29.28 4.19
N LEU A 152 0.07 28.41 4.22
CA LEU A 152 -1.27 28.71 4.72
C LEU A 152 -1.39 28.51 6.25
N TYR A 153 -0.36 27.98 6.90
CA TYR A 153 -0.36 27.75 8.33
C TYR A 153 -0.23 29.10 9.08
N PRO A 154 -1.14 29.42 10.02
CA PRO A 154 -1.06 30.66 10.79
C PRO A 154 0.29 30.82 11.51
N SER A 155 0.91 31.99 11.37
CA SER A 155 2.21 32.30 12.00
C SER A 155 2.11 32.71 13.46
N VAL A 156 0.90 33.05 13.94
CA VAL A 156 0.66 33.52 15.30
C VAL A 156 0.29 32.36 16.23
N GLN A 157 0.99 32.25 17.35
CA GLN A 157 0.66 31.28 18.39
C GLN A 157 -0.67 31.64 19.04
N GLY A 158 -1.58 30.67 19.16
CA GLY A 158 -2.92 30.88 19.71
C GLY A 158 -3.96 31.42 18.72
N ALA A 159 -3.71 31.33 17.41
CA ALA A 159 -4.71 31.72 16.40
C ALA A 159 -6.04 30.95 16.60
N PRO A 160 -7.20 31.59 16.36
CA PRO A 160 -8.48 30.91 16.37
C PRO A 160 -8.54 29.85 15.27
N ILE A 161 -9.35 28.80 15.48
CA ILE A 161 -9.47 27.68 14.53
C ILE A 161 -9.93 28.11 13.12
N THR A 162 -10.60 29.25 13.02
CA THR A 162 -11.01 29.88 11.76
C THR A 162 -9.83 30.23 10.86
N ASP A 163 -8.69 30.58 11.45
CA ASP A 163 -7.50 30.99 10.71
C ASP A 163 -6.75 29.76 10.18
N PHE A 164 -6.95 28.60 10.82
CA PHE A 164 -6.46 27.31 10.33
C PHE A 164 -7.35 26.72 9.23
N LEU A 165 -8.57 27.24 9.03
CA LEU A 165 -9.55 26.65 8.12
C LEU A 165 -9.04 26.54 6.67
N PRO A 166 -8.38 27.56 6.07
CA PRO A 166 -7.82 27.43 4.73
C PRO A 166 -6.77 26.32 4.63
N PHE A 167 -5.87 26.25 5.63
CA PHE A 167 -4.85 25.20 5.71
C PHE A 167 -5.47 23.81 5.82
N LEU A 168 -6.45 23.63 6.72
CA LEU A 168 -7.12 22.35 6.96
C LEU A 168 -7.94 21.90 5.76
N VAL A 169 -8.72 22.79 5.15
CA VAL A 169 -9.60 22.45 4.01
C VAL A 169 -8.77 22.14 2.76
N ILE A 170 -7.87 23.05 2.38
CA ILE A 170 -7.05 22.86 1.18
C ILE A 170 -6.09 21.69 1.38
N GLY A 171 -5.46 21.59 2.55
CA GLY A 171 -4.57 20.48 2.89
C GLY A 171 -5.28 19.13 2.88
N SER A 172 -6.51 19.06 3.41
CA SER A 172 -7.30 17.83 3.37
C SER A 172 -7.72 17.46 1.96
N LEU A 173 -8.13 18.44 1.13
CA LEU A 173 -8.52 18.18 -0.26
C LEU A 173 -7.34 17.65 -1.09
N VAL A 174 -6.19 18.31 -0.99
CA VAL A 174 -4.97 17.90 -1.70
C VAL A 174 -4.47 16.54 -1.18
N GLY A 175 -4.49 16.33 0.13
CA GLY A 175 -4.16 15.05 0.75
C GLY A 175 -5.10 13.93 0.30
N MET A 176 -6.40 14.19 0.20
CA MET A 176 -7.40 13.23 -0.28
C MET A 176 -7.14 12.83 -1.73
N VAL A 177 -6.83 13.79 -2.62
CA VAL A 177 -6.50 13.49 -4.03
C VAL A 177 -5.25 12.63 -4.11
N LEU A 178 -4.19 12.97 -3.38
CA LEU A 178 -2.96 12.19 -3.39
C LEU A 178 -3.16 10.80 -2.80
N ALA A 179 -3.89 10.70 -1.68
CA ALA A 179 -4.23 9.42 -1.06
C ALA A 179 -5.06 8.55 -2.01
N ALA A 180 -6.02 9.11 -2.74
CA ALA A 180 -6.81 8.38 -3.73
C ALA A 180 -5.94 7.85 -4.88
N ILE A 181 -4.99 8.64 -5.38
CA ILE A 181 -4.05 8.21 -6.42
C ILE A 181 -3.18 7.06 -5.90
N VAL A 182 -2.51 7.27 -4.76
CA VAL A 182 -1.63 6.27 -4.15
C VAL A 182 -2.40 4.99 -3.83
N PHE A 183 -3.58 5.09 -3.22
CA PHE A 183 -4.45 3.96 -2.94
C PHE A 183 -4.82 3.19 -4.22
N SER A 184 -5.23 3.90 -5.27
CA SER A 184 -5.63 3.27 -6.54
C SER A 184 -4.50 2.42 -7.15
N ILE A 185 -3.26 2.91 -7.11
CA ILE A 185 -2.10 2.20 -7.66
C ILE A 185 -1.48 1.18 -6.70
N SER A 186 -1.79 1.21 -5.41
CA SER A 186 -1.11 0.39 -4.40
C SER A 186 -1.98 -0.69 -3.76
N ALA A 187 -3.30 -0.52 -3.71
CA ALA A 187 -4.23 -1.35 -2.94
C ALA A 187 -4.02 -2.86 -3.18
N PHE A 188 -3.77 -3.26 -4.43
CA PHE A 188 -3.59 -4.66 -4.81
C PHE A 188 -2.23 -4.98 -5.42
N SER A 189 -1.32 -4.01 -5.51
CA SER A 189 -0.05 -4.19 -6.23
C SER A 189 0.88 -5.18 -5.53
N ILE A 190 1.07 -5.04 -4.22
CA ILE A 190 1.95 -5.94 -3.46
C ILE A 190 1.42 -7.38 -3.40
N PRO A 191 0.17 -7.67 -3.00
CA PRO A 191 -0.30 -9.06 -2.96
C PRO A 191 -0.23 -9.71 -4.35
N LEU A 192 -0.47 -8.94 -5.41
CA LEU A 192 -0.34 -9.41 -6.78
C LEU A 192 1.11 -9.75 -7.19
N MET A 193 2.07 -8.88 -6.86
CA MET A 193 3.50 -9.12 -7.11
C MET A 193 4.04 -10.27 -6.28
N MET A 194 3.48 -10.48 -5.08
CA MET A 194 3.84 -11.60 -4.21
C MET A 194 3.32 -12.93 -4.76
N GLU A 195 2.01 -13.03 -5.02
CA GLU A 195 1.37 -14.27 -5.46
C GLU A 195 1.82 -14.67 -6.86
N ARG A 196 1.73 -13.73 -7.82
CA ARG A 196 1.87 -14.03 -9.25
C ARG A 196 3.24 -13.68 -9.82
N ARG A 197 4.13 -13.10 -9.01
CA ARG A 197 5.50 -12.71 -9.40
C ARG A 197 5.55 -11.82 -10.66
N VAL A 198 4.56 -10.97 -10.83
CA VAL A 198 4.50 -10.02 -11.94
C VAL A 198 5.41 -8.81 -11.68
N ASP A 199 5.72 -8.07 -12.74
CA ASP A 199 6.43 -6.81 -12.66
C ASP A 199 5.59 -5.71 -11.97
N MET A 200 6.27 -4.68 -11.48
CA MET A 200 5.64 -3.56 -10.78
C MET A 200 4.58 -2.85 -11.64
N MET A 201 4.83 -2.64 -12.94
CA MET A 201 3.92 -1.88 -13.80
C MET A 201 2.62 -2.64 -14.03
N THR A 202 2.71 -3.93 -14.37
CA THR A 202 1.54 -4.83 -14.45
C THR A 202 0.72 -4.80 -13.16
N ALA A 203 1.39 -4.80 -12.00
CA ALA A 203 0.70 -4.75 -10.72
C ALA A 203 -0.05 -3.43 -10.49
N VAL A 204 0.61 -2.31 -10.77
CA VAL A 204 0.06 -0.95 -10.64
C VAL A 204 -1.15 -0.75 -11.55
N PHE A 205 -1.04 -1.12 -12.84
CA PHE A 205 -2.17 -1.00 -13.78
C PHE A 205 -3.34 -1.91 -13.39
N THR A 206 -3.05 -3.12 -12.91
CA THR A 206 -4.09 -4.03 -12.43
C THR A 206 -4.79 -3.47 -11.18
N SER A 207 -4.04 -2.93 -10.22
CA SER A 207 -4.61 -2.28 -9.03
C SER A 207 -5.49 -1.10 -9.42
N PHE A 208 -5.00 -0.22 -10.29
CA PHE A 208 -5.75 0.94 -10.76
C PHE A 208 -7.05 0.52 -11.47
N ASN A 209 -6.98 -0.47 -12.36
CA ASN A 209 -8.15 -1.00 -13.05
C ASN A 209 -9.15 -1.62 -12.07
N ALA A 210 -8.69 -2.43 -11.12
CA ALA A 210 -9.53 -3.04 -10.10
C ALA A 210 -10.26 -2.00 -9.24
N VAL A 211 -9.58 -0.91 -8.87
CA VAL A 211 -10.16 0.17 -8.08
C VAL A 211 -11.17 0.98 -8.90
N LYS A 212 -10.82 1.33 -10.14
CA LYS A 212 -11.70 2.06 -11.06
C LYS A 212 -12.99 1.29 -11.38
N SER A 213 -12.91 -0.04 -11.51
CA SER A 213 -14.08 -0.89 -11.78
C SER A 213 -14.97 -1.10 -10.56
N ASN A 214 -14.52 -0.76 -9.34
CA ASN A 214 -15.21 -1.06 -8.07
C ASN A 214 -15.21 0.14 -7.10
N ILE A 215 -15.35 1.37 -7.62
CA ILE A 215 -15.27 2.62 -6.84
C ILE A 215 -16.07 2.58 -5.53
N PRO A 216 -17.36 2.16 -5.49
CA PRO A 216 -18.14 2.21 -4.26
C PRO A 216 -17.55 1.35 -3.13
N ALA A 217 -17.21 0.10 -3.43
CA ALA A 217 -16.59 -0.82 -2.47
C ALA A 217 -15.21 -0.32 -2.03
N MET A 218 -14.44 0.26 -2.94
CA MET A 218 -13.11 0.79 -2.66
C MET A 218 -13.12 2.04 -1.79
N ILE A 219 -14.12 2.91 -1.92
CA ILE A 219 -14.31 4.05 -1.02
C ILE A 219 -14.58 3.56 0.40
N VAL A 220 -15.45 2.57 0.56
CA VAL A 220 -15.73 1.96 1.88
C VAL A 220 -14.46 1.32 2.44
N TRP A 221 -13.70 0.59 1.63
CA TRP A 221 -12.44 -0.03 2.07
C TRP A 221 -11.39 1.01 2.50
N ALA A 222 -11.22 2.08 1.71
CA ALA A 222 -10.34 3.18 2.05
C ALA A 222 -10.77 3.87 3.37
N ALA A 223 -12.07 4.04 3.59
CA ALA A 223 -12.60 4.58 4.84
C ALA A 223 -12.32 3.67 6.05
N VAL A 224 -12.45 2.34 5.89
CA VAL A 224 -12.11 1.35 6.92
C VAL A 224 -10.61 1.41 7.27
N ILE A 225 -9.73 1.46 6.26
CA ILE A 225 -8.29 1.61 6.47
C ILE A 225 -7.97 2.92 7.20
N CYS A 226 -8.53 4.04 6.72
CA CYS A 226 -8.34 5.36 7.33
C CYS A 226 -8.80 5.36 8.79
N GLY A 227 -10.00 4.84 9.07
CA GLY A 227 -10.53 4.70 10.42
C GLY A 227 -9.64 3.83 11.32
N GLY A 228 -9.13 2.70 10.82
CA GLY A 228 -8.22 1.83 11.57
C GLY A 228 -6.88 2.50 11.91
N ILE A 229 -6.33 3.29 10.99
CA ILE A 229 -5.12 4.09 11.21
C ILE A 229 -5.38 5.18 12.26
N LEU A 230 -6.50 5.90 12.15
CA LEU A 230 -6.89 6.94 13.10
C LEU A 230 -7.07 6.38 14.51
N ILE A 231 -7.75 5.24 14.66
CA ILE A 231 -7.90 4.54 15.95
C ILE A 231 -6.53 4.12 16.49
N GLY A 232 -5.64 3.62 15.63
CA GLY A 232 -4.28 3.24 15.98
C GLY A 232 -3.48 4.41 16.58
N PHE A 233 -3.51 5.59 15.96
CA PHE A 233 -2.82 6.77 16.49
C PHE A 233 -3.55 7.43 17.68
N ALA A 234 -4.88 7.39 17.72
CA ALA A 234 -5.67 7.90 18.85
C ALA A 234 -5.39 7.14 20.16
N THR A 235 -4.95 5.88 20.05
CA THR A 235 -4.53 5.03 21.18
C THR A 235 -3.02 5.06 21.41
N TYR A 236 -2.35 6.15 21.02
CA TYR A 236 -0.89 6.34 21.13
C TYR A 236 -0.06 5.24 20.43
N GLY A 237 -0.61 4.58 19.41
CA GLY A 237 0.04 3.52 18.64
C GLY A 237 -0.34 2.10 19.09
N ILE A 238 -0.92 1.91 20.28
CA ILE A 238 -1.27 0.58 20.80
C ILE A 238 -2.29 -0.12 19.90
N GLY A 239 -3.27 0.62 19.37
CA GLY A 239 -4.28 0.07 18.47
C GLY A 239 -3.70 -0.55 17.19
N MET A 240 -2.51 -0.11 16.75
CA MET A 240 -1.83 -0.68 15.58
C MET A 240 -1.47 -2.15 15.75
N LEU A 241 -1.34 -2.64 16.99
CA LEU A 241 -1.14 -4.06 17.28
C LEU A 241 -2.26 -4.93 16.70
N PHE A 242 -3.49 -4.40 16.67
CA PHE A 242 -4.67 -5.11 16.20
C PHE A 242 -5.09 -4.66 14.80
N THR A 243 -5.17 -3.34 14.58
CA THR A 243 -5.74 -2.79 13.35
C THR A 243 -4.89 -3.15 12.13
N MET A 244 -3.56 -3.05 12.21
CA MET A 244 -2.70 -3.32 11.06
C MET A 244 -2.70 -4.78 10.61
N PRO A 245 -2.55 -5.78 11.51
CA PRO A 245 -2.71 -7.18 11.11
C PRO A 245 -4.06 -7.48 10.48
N ILE A 246 -5.16 -7.01 11.09
CA ILE A 246 -6.52 -7.25 10.58
C ILE A 246 -6.71 -6.63 9.19
N LEU A 247 -6.27 -5.39 8.99
CA LEU A 247 -6.33 -4.72 7.69
C LEU A 247 -5.42 -5.38 6.65
N GLY A 248 -4.25 -5.88 7.06
CA GLY A 248 -3.34 -6.64 6.19
C GLY A 248 -3.99 -7.92 5.69
N TYR A 249 -4.52 -8.76 6.58
CA TYR A 249 -5.23 -9.96 6.16
C TYR A 249 -6.49 -9.63 5.35
N GLY A 250 -7.25 -8.61 5.73
CA GLY A 250 -8.40 -8.14 4.96
C GLY A 250 -8.03 -7.71 3.54
N THR A 251 -6.87 -7.05 3.35
CA THR A 251 -6.38 -6.66 2.02
C THR A 251 -6.05 -7.88 1.16
N TRP A 252 -5.55 -8.97 1.76
CA TRP A 252 -5.34 -10.23 1.04
C TRP A 252 -6.67 -10.82 0.54
N HIS A 253 -7.70 -10.86 1.39
CA HIS A 253 -9.03 -11.33 0.99
C HIS A 253 -9.69 -10.42 -0.05
N ALA A 254 -9.52 -9.11 0.09
CA ALA A 254 -9.95 -8.12 -0.89
C ALA A 254 -9.29 -8.35 -2.26
N TYR A 255 -7.98 -8.60 -2.26
CA TYR A 255 -7.21 -8.94 -3.46
C TYR A 255 -7.76 -10.21 -4.13
N HIS A 256 -7.95 -11.27 -3.34
CA HIS A 256 -8.40 -12.57 -3.82
C HIS A 256 -9.79 -12.49 -4.46
N GLU A 257 -10.75 -11.79 -3.83
CA GLU A 257 -12.09 -11.63 -4.37
C GLU A 257 -12.13 -10.72 -5.61
N THR A 258 -11.35 -9.63 -5.58
CA THR A 258 -11.41 -8.59 -6.62
C THR A 258 -10.64 -8.96 -7.89
N ILE A 259 -9.50 -9.65 -7.80
CA ILE A 259 -8.67 -9.97 -8.97
C ILE A 259 -9.01 -11.35 -9.52
N LYS A 260 -9.37 -11.44 -10.81
CA LYS A 260 -9.74 -12.71 -11.42
C LYS A 260 -8.57 -13.70 -11.39
N LYS A 261 -8.87 -14.94 -10.99
CA LYS A 261 -7.97 -16.07 -11.18
C LYS A 261 -8.00 -16.50 -12.63
N LYS A 262 -6.86 -16.97 -13.14
CA LYS A 262 -6.79 -17.63 -14.43
C LYS A 262 -7.60 -18.93 -14.28
N HIS A 263 -8.77 -19.03 -14.90
CA HIS A 263 -9.37 -20.34 -15.12
C HIS A 263 -8.39 -21.12 -15.99
N HIS A 264 -7.81 -22.18 -15.44
CA HIS A 264 -7.19 -23.22 -16.22
C HIS A 264 -8.28 -24.07 -16.86
#